data_AF-A0A5J4Q7E4-F1
#
_entry.id   AF-A0A5J4Q7E4-F1
#
_cell.length_a   1.000
_cell.length_b   1.000
_cell.length_c   1.000
_cell.angle_alpha   90.00
_cell.angle_beta   90.00
_cell.angle_gamma   90.00
#
_symmetry.space_group_name_H-M   'P 1'
#
loop_
_entity.id
_entity.type
_entity.pdbx_description
1 polymer ?
#
loop_
_entity_poly.entity_id
_entity_poly.type
_entity_poly.pdbx_seq_one_letter_code
_entity_poly.pdbx_strand_id
1 'polypeptide(L)'
;MDYRDLIANKIVELSRDRQIIVLTHDLFFLRLLIDTHKANISTDRHVIGIDKYNRISGIVTDEIPYLAKNVQERIDSIRRILAEHDALHITDAHGRGTKLDSARKRFRMLLERSVEEILSNKTYERFSKNIQFKKGNLSSYIVTEKSDIDFLLGLFGRYSVTEHDGGTSTIPQLPNKAVIEQDITDYSNWKDSFKVKLRLWKDSNNYN
;
A
#
# COMPACT_ATOMS: atom_id res chain seq x y z
N MET A 1 -9.77 28.18 -5.61
CA MET A 1 -10.11 26.79 -5.23
C MET A 1 -9.96 25.93 -6.47
N ASP A 2 -9.33 24.77 -6.38
CA ASP A 2 -9.27 23.81 -7.49
C ASP A 2 -10.70 23.30 -7.76
N TYR A 3 -11.09 23.22 -9.03
CA TYR A 3 -12.41 22.71 -9.43
C TYR A 3 -12.62 21.27 -8.94
N ARG A 4 -11.55 20.48 -8.86
CA ARG A 4 -11.59 19.10 -8.36
C ARG A 4 -12.01 19.04 -6.90
N ASP A 5 -11.58 19.99 -6.06
CA ASP A 5 -12.00 20.07 -4.66
C ASP A 5 -13.50 20.36 -4.55
N LEU A 6 -13.98 21.33 -5.33
CA LEU A 6 -15.38 21.73 -5.32
C LEU A 6 -16.28 20.57 -5.75
N ILE A 7 -15.88 19.86 -6.81
CA ILE A 7 -16.59 18.67 -7.30
C ILE A 7 -16.55 17.56 -6.24
N ALA A 8 -15.39 17.27 -5.64
CA ALA A 8 -15.26 16.22 -4.63
C ALA A 8 -16.12 16.51 -3.40
N ASN A 9 -16.10 17.74 -2.89
CA ASN A 9 -16.95 18.17 -1.78
C ASN A 9 -18.43 18.02 -2.12
N LYS A 10 -18.83 18.43 -3.32
CA LYS A 10 -20.23 18.30 -3.74
C LYS A 10 -20.64 16.83 -3.87
N ILE A 11 -19.82 15.98 -4.48
CA ILE A 11 -20.09 14.55 -4.59
C ILE A 11 -20.27 13.93 -3.20
N VAL A 12 -19.36 14.21 -2.26
CA VAL A 12 -19.45 13.67 -0.89
C VAL A 12 -20.68 14.21 -0.17
N GLU A 13 -20.99 15.50 -0.26
CA GLU A 13 -22.22 16.07 0.33
C GLU A 13 -23.47 15.35 -0.19
N LEU A 14 -23.55 15.17 -1.52
CA LEU A 14 -24.67 14.55 -2.19
C LEU A 14 -24.76 13.04 -1.88
N SER A 15 -23.66 12.36 -1.53
CA SER A 15 -23.70 10.93 -1.21
C SER A 15 -24.33 10.61 0.14
N ARG A 16 -24.78 11.62 0.90
CA ARG A 16 -25.45 11.44 2.20
C ARG A 16 -26.85 10.86 2.10
N ASP A 17 -27.59 11.23 1.05
CA ASP A 17 -29.00 10.88 0.89
C ASP A 17 -29.28 9.98 -0.32
N ARG A 18 -28.25 9.67 -1.13
CA ARG A 18 -28.36 8.80 -2.30
C ARG A 18 -27.05 8.14 -2.66
N GLN A 19 -27.15 7.02 -3.37
CA GLN A 19 -25.98 6.36 -3.93
C GLN A 19 -25.40 7.19 -5.08
N ILE A 20 -24.08 7.38 -5.05
CA ILE A 20 -23.33 8.03 -6.12
C ILE A 20 -22.24 7.08 -6.59
N ILE A 21 -22.24 6.81 -7.89
CA ILE A 21 -21.22 6.00 -8.55
C ILE A 21 -20.32 6.95 -9.34
N VAL A 22 -19.03 6.96 -9.02
CA VAL A 22 -18.02 7.78 -9.71
C VAL A 22 -17.10 6.85 -10.48
N LEU A 23 -17.03 7.04 -11.80
CA LEU A 23 -16.06 6.36 -12.66
C LEU A 23 -14.92 7.32 -12.97
N THR A 24 -13.70 6.97 -12.54
CA THR A 24 -12.52 7.82 -12.73
C THR A 24 -11.27 6.98 -13.02
N HIS A 25 -10.42 7.46 -13.93
CA HIS A 25 -9.06 6.98 -14.13
C HIS A 25 -8.02 7.87 -13.42
N ASP A 26 -8.45 9.01 -12.88
CA ASP A 26 -7.61 9.96 -12.18
C ASP A 26 -7.45 9.54 -10.70
N LEU A 27 -6.26 9.03 -10.37
CA LEU A 27 -5.91 8.58 -9.01
C LEU A 27 -5.83 9.73 -8.01
N PHE A 28 -5.47 10.93 -8.44
CA PHE A 28 -5.51 12.12 -7.58
C PHE A 28 -6.96 12.45 -7.20
N PHE A 29 -7.87 12.43 -8.17
CA PHE A 29 -9.28 12.67 -7.89
C PHE A 29 -9.89 11.57 -7.01
N LEU A 30 -9.54 10.29 -7.25
CA LEU A 30 -9.93 9.19 -6.38
C LEU A 30 -9.44 9.41 -4.94
N ARG A 31 -8.17 9.79 -4.76
CA ARG A 31 -7.62 10.05 -3.43
C ARG A 31 -8.31 11.22 -2.75
N LEU A 32 -8.56 12.29 -3.48
CA LEU A 32 -9.30 13.47 -3.00
C LEU A 32 -10.70 13.09 -2.51
N LEU A 33 -11.45 12.27 -3.26
CA LEU A 33 -12.76 11.76 -2.84
C LEU A 33 -12.67 10.95 -1.54
N ILE A 34 -11.68 10.07 -1.42
CA ILE A 34 -11.47 9.25 -0.21
C ILE A 34 -11.18 10.14 1.00
N ASP A 35 -10.31 11.13 0.85
CA ASP A 35 -9.89 12.00 1.95
C ASP A 35 -11.02 12.97 2.36
N THR A 36 -11.75 13.53 1.38
CA THR A 36 -12.94 14.35 1.63
C THR A 36 -14.05 13.55 2.31
N HIS A 37 -14.29 12.30 1.89
CA HIS A 37 -15.26 11.42 2.54
C HIS A 37 -14.91 11.17 4.00
N LYS A 38 -13.67 10.75 4.28
CA LYS A 38 -13.16 10.50 5.65
C LYS A 38 -13.29 11.72 6.57
N ALA A 39 -13.18 12.94 6.04
CA ALA A 39 -13.29 14.16 6.82
C ALA A 39 -14.74 14.55 7.15
N ASN A 40 -15.73 14.14 6.35
CA ASN A 40 -17.08 14.72 6.38
C ASN A 40 -18.21 13.73 6.70
N ILE A 41 -18.00 12.43 6.49
CA ILE A 41 -19.07 11.42 6.59
C ILE A 41 -18.50 10.08 7.07
N SER A 42 -19.24 9.39 7.94
CA SER A 42 -18.92 8.04 8.43
C SER A 42 -19.71 6.92 7.72
N THR A 43 -20.37 7.21 6.60
CA THR A 43 -21.12 6.21 5.83
C THR A 43 -20.19 5.30 5.04
N ASP A 44 -20.72 4.16 4.61
CA ASP A 44 -19.97 3.17 3.84
C ASP A 44 -19.51 3.75 2.49
N ARG A 45 -18.27 3.42 2.14
CA ARG A 45 -17.64 3.76 0.86
C ARG A 45 -16.96 2.53 0.31
N HIS A 46 -17.27 2.20 -0.94
CA HIS A 46 -16.61 1.12 -1.68
C HIS A 46 -15.76 1.72 -2.80
N VAL A 47 -14.53 1.20 -2.95
CA VAL A 47 -13.69 1.48 -4.12
C VAL A 47 -13.38 0.15 -4.78
N ILE A 48 -13.63 0.10 -6.08
CA ILE A 48 -13.58 -1.13 -6.89
C ILE A 48 -12.77 -0.80 -8.14
N GLY A 49 -11.93 -1.73 -8.58
CA GLY A 49 -11.24 -1.65 -9.86
C GLY A 49 -12.14 -2.15 -10.99
N ILE A 50 -12.10 -1.46 -12.13
CA ILE A 50 -12.76 -1.93 -13.36
C ILE A 50 -11.70 -2.06 -14.44
N ASP A 51 -11.63 -3.24 -15.04
CA ASP A 51 -10.67 -3.55 -16.08
C ASP A 51 -11.36 -3.90 -17.41
N LYS A 52 -10.55 -3.93 -18.47
CA LYS A 52 -10.92 -4.35 -19.81
C LYS A 52 -9.93 -5.39 -20.31
N TYR A 53 -10.42 -6.58 -20.60
CA TYR A 53 -9.61 -7.68 -21.13
C TYR A 53 -10.28 -8.28 -22.38
N ASN A 54 -9.50 -8.55 -23.43
CA ASN A 54 -9.99 -9.16 -24.68
C ASN A 54 -11.31 -8.59 -25.22
N ARG A 55 -11.42 -7.26 -25.29
CA ARG A 55 -12.62 -6.50 -25.72
C ARG A 55 -13.84 -6.59 -24.79
N ILE A 56 -13.76 -7.32 -23.69
CA ILE A 56 -14.76 -7.33 -22.62
C ILE A 56 -14.41 -6.20 -21.65
N SER A 57 -15.31 -5.22 -21.53
CA SER A 57 -15.18 -4.10 -20.58
C SER A 57 -16.05 -4.34 -19.37
N GLY A 58 -15.70 -3.74 -18.23
CA GLY A 58 -16.51 -3.85 -17.00
C GLY A 58 -16.13 -5.04 -16.14
N ILE A 59 -14.94 -5.61 -16.32
CA ILE A 59 -14.44 -6.70 -15.49
C ILE A 59 -14.14 -6.12 -14.12
N VAL A 60 -14.98 -6.46 -13.15
CA VAL A 60 -14.79 -6.05 -11.76
C VAL A 60 -13.58 -6.77 -11.20
N THR A 61 -12.67 -6.01 -10.61
CA THR A 61 -11.54 -6.56 -9.89
C THR A 61 -11.61 -6.11 -8.44
N ASP A 62 -11.45 -7.07 -7.52
CA ASP A 62 -11.31 -6.79 -6.08
C ASP A 62 -9.99 -6.08 -5.75
N GLU A 63 -9.19 -5.78 -6.75
CA GLU A 63 -8.11 -4.84 -6.61
C GLU A 63 -8.66 -3.42 -6.64
N ILE A 64 -8.92 -2.86 -5.45
CA ILE A 64 -8.64 -1.44 -5.23
C ILE A 64 -7.30 -1.18 -5.91
N PRO A 65 -7.18 -0.19 -6.82
CA PRO A 65 -5.92 0.12 -7.49
C PRO A 65 -4.83 0.07 -6.43
N TYR A 66 -3.84 -0.82 -6.57
CA TYR A 66 -2.96 -1.16 -5.44
C TYR A 66 -2.35 0.09 -4.80
N LEU A 67 -2.16 1.15 -5.60
CA LEU A 67 -1.79 2.50 -5.22
C LEU A 67 -2.67 3.15 -4.13
N ALA A 68 -3.96 2.87 -4.10
CA ALA A 68 -4.92 3.37 -3.12
C ALA A 68 -5.04 2.48 -1.86
N LYS A 69 -4.44 1.27 -1.84
CA LYS A 69 -4.41 0.42 -0.65
C LYS A 69 -3.48 0.98 0.42
N ASN A 70 -3.92 0.92 1.68
CA ASN A 70 -3.11 1.24 2.84
C ASN A 70 -2.09 0.12 3.16
N VAL A 71 -1.14 0.38 4.05
CA VAL A 71 -0.10 -0.61 4.42
C VAL A 71 -0.68 -1.96 4.86
N GLN A 72 -1.75 -1.98 5.65
CA GLN A 72 -2.34 -3.25 6.13
C GLN A 72 -2.99 -4.03 4.98
N GLU A 73 -3.79 -3.37 4.14
CA GLU A 73 -4.42 -3.99 2.97
C GLU A 73 -3.39 -4.56 1.99
N ARG A 74 -2.20 -3.95 1.92
CA ARG A 74 -1.07 -4.44 1.10
C ARG A 74 -0.43 -5.69 1.71
N ILE A 75 -0.23 -5.73 3.04
CA ILE A 75 0.20 -6.93 3.76
C ILE A 75 -0.77 -8.08 3.48
N ASP A 76 -2.07 -7.83 3.63
CA ASP A 76 -3.10 -8.85 3.45
C ASP A 76 -3.16 -9.33 2.00
N SER A 77 -2.92 -8.44 1.02
CA SER A 77 -2.80 -8.81 -0.40
C SER A 77 -1.63 -9.76 -0.65
N ILE A 78 -0.47 -9.52 -0.03
CA ILE A 78 0.70 -10.41 -0.16
C ILE A 78 0.39 -11.78 0.45
N ARG A 79 -0.19 -11.81 1.66
CA ARG A 79 -0.61 -13.07 2.31
C ARG A 79 -1.60 -13.86 1.46
N ARG A 80 -2.57 -13.17 0.82
CA ARG A 80 -3.51 -13.81 -0.10
C ARG A 80 -2.80 -14.45 -1.30
N ILE A 81 -1.84 -13.76 -1.90
CA ILE A 81 -1.05 -14.32 -3.02
C ILE A 81 -0.28 -15.58 -2.60
N LEU A 82 0.26 -15.61 -1.37
CA LEU A 82 0.96 -16.78 -0.84
C LEU A 82 0.02 -17.95 -0.56
N ALA A 83 -1.20 -17.69 -0.09
CA ALA A 83 -2.24 -18.71 0.04
C ALA A 83 -2.69 -19.25 -1.33
N GLU A 84 -2.86 -18.37 -2.32
CA GLU A 84 -3.15 -18.77 -3.71
C GLU A 84 -2.01 -19.61 -4.32
N HIS A 85 -0.75 -19.32 -3.98
CA HIS A 85 0.40 -20.14 -4.37
C HIS A 85 0.30 -21.55 -3.79
N ASP A 86 -0.13 -21.71 -2.53
CA ASP A 86 -0.27 -23.02 -1.89
C ASP A 86 -1.46 -23.82 -2.41
N ALA A 87 -2.50 -23.13 -2.90
CA ALA A 87 -3.63 -23.77 -3.56
C ALA A 87 -3.28 -24.36 -4.94
N LEU A 88 -2.17 -23.93 -5.57
CA LEU A 88 -1.71 -24.50 -6.83
C LEU A 88 -1.05 -25.87 -6.62
N HIS A 89 -1.32 -26.79 -7.53
CA HIS A 89 -0.72 -28.12 -7.52
C HIS A 89 0.81 -28.04 -7.60
N ILE A 90 1.52 -28.94 -6.92
CA ILE A 90 2.99 -28.90 -6.84
C ILE A 90 3.68 -29.04 -8.21
N THR A 91 3.00 -29.67 -9.17
CA THR A 91 3.48 -29.82 -10.55
C THR A 91 3.29 -28.56 -11.40
N ASP A 92 2.50 -27.59 -10.95
CA ASP A 92 2.35 -26.29 -11.61
C ASP A 92 3.50 -25.35 -11.22
N ALA A 93 4.72 -25.73 -11.62
CA ALA A 93 5.93 -24.97 -11.32
C ALA A 93 5.86 -23.54 -11.89
N HIS A 94 5.26 -23.37 -13.07
CA HIS A 94 5.12 -22.07 -13.71
C HIS A 94 4.16 -21.16 -12.94
N GLY A 95 2.92 -21.61 -12.67
CA GLY A 95 1.94 -20.82 -11.94
C GLY A 95 2.42 -20.46 -10.53
N ARG A 96 3.08 -21.40 -9.85
CA ARG A 96 3.71 -21.14 -8.54
C ARG A 96 4.81 -20.08 -8.64
N GLY A 97 5.67 -20.16 -9.65
CA GLY A 97 6.68 -19.12 -9.94
C GLY A 97 6.05 -17.74 -10.19
N THR A 98 4.99 -17.66 -10.99
CA THR A 98 4.26 -16.42 -11.25
C THR A 98 3.65 -15.82 -9.98
N LYS A 99 3.12 -16.64 -9.08
CA LYS A 99 2.58 -16.16 -7.80
C LYS A 99 3.67 -15.59 -6.90
N LEU A 100 4.83 -16.24 -6.81
CA LEU A 100 5.95 -15.72 -6.03
C LEU A 100 6.49 -14.41 -6.62
N ASP A 101 6.56 -14.29 -7.95
CA ASP A 101 6.96 -13.03 -8.60
C ASP A 101 5.95 -11.90 -8.32
N SER A 102 4.66 -12.21 -8.42
CA SER A 102 3.60 -11.28 -8.02
C SER A 102 3.78 -10.84 -6.56
N ALA A 103 4.00 -11.78 -5.63
CA ALA A 103 4.24 -11.46 -4.21
C ALA A 103 5.47 -10.55 -4.04
N ARG A 104 6.59 -10.83 -4.74
CA ARG A 104 7.78 -9.98 -4.74
C ARG A 104 7.46 -8.55 -5.16
N LYS A 105 6.82 -8.38 -6.32
CA LYS A 105 6.45 -7.06 -6.85
C LYS A 105 5.56 -6.30 -5.87
N ARG A 106 4.57 -6.98 -5.27
CA ARG A 106 3.67 -6.39 -4.27
C ARG A 106 4.41 -6.00 -2.99
N PHE A 107 5.38 -6.79 -2.53
CA PHE A 107 6.22 -6.48 -1.37
C PHE A 107 7.07 -5.22 -1.61
N ARG A 108 7.69 -5.08 -2.79
CA ARG A 108 8.41 -3.85 -3.15
C ARG A 108 7.50 -2.63 -3.06
N MET A 109 6.30 -2.72 -3.64
CA MET A 109 5.32 -1.63 -3.58
C MET A 109 4.79 -1.38 -2.15
N LEU A 110 4.79 -2.38 -1.26
CA LEU A 110 4.48 -2.21 0.16
C LEU A 110 5.58 -1.39 0.84
N LEU A 111 6.86 -1.67 0.57
CA LEU A 111 7.98 -0.91 1.13
C LEU A 111 7.94 0.56 0.73
N GLU A 112 7.68 0.85 -0.55
CA GLU A 112 7.49 2.24 -1.01
C GLU A 112 6.37 2.95 -0.25
N ARG A 113 5.22 2.26 -0.05
CA ARG A 113 4.10 2.81 0.73
C ARG A 113 4.42 2.99 2.20
N SER A 114 5.31 2.16 2.75
CA SER A 114 5.76 2.23 4.15
C SER A 114 6.52 3.52 4.42
N VAL A 115 7.31 3.98 3.45
CA VAL A 115 8.02 5.26 3.57
C VAL A 115 7.03 6.41 3.73
N GLU A 116 5.97 6.44 2.91
CA GLU A 116 4.93 7.46 2.96
C GLU A 116 4.07 7.34 4.24
N GLU A 117 3.49 6.18 4.52
CA GLU A 117 2.51 6.04 5.60
C GLU A 117 3.11 5.86 7.00
N ILE A 118 4.26 5.20 7.11
CA ILE A 118 4.86 4.80 8.40
C ILE A 118 6.05 5.70 8.74
N LEU A 119 7.12 5.69 7.93
CA LEU A 119 8.34 6.46 8.23
C LEU A 119 8.09 7.97 8.19
N SER A 120 7.36 8.47 7.19
CA SER A 120 6.97 9.88 7.13
C SER A 120 5.75 10.17 8.00
N ASN A 121 5.11 9.15 8.58
CA ASN A 121 3.85 9.26 9.31
C ASN A 121 2.83 10.13 8.56
N LYS A 122 2.64 9.83 7.27
CA LYS A 122 1.74 10.55 6.34
C LYS A 122 2.06 12.05 6.19
N THR A 123 3.31 12.45 6.41
CA THR A 123 3.77 13.82 6.11
C THR A 123 3.60 14.10 4.62
N TYR A 124 3.92 13.14 3.77
CA TYR A 124 3.64 13.20 2.35
C TYR A 124 3.12 11.84 1.87
N GLU A 125 2.22 11.85 0.90
CA GLU A 125 1.69 10.67 0.26
C GLU A 125 1.48 10.99 -1.23
N ARG A 126 1.78 10.04 -2.12
CA ARG A 126 1.47 10.22 -3.54
C ARG A 126 -0.02 10.47 -3.71
N PHE A 127 -0.35 11.37 -4.63
CA PHE A 127 -1.73 11.78 -4.93
C PHE A 127 -2.45 12.51 -3.80
N SER A 128 -1.79 12.79 -2.66
CA SER A 128 -2.30 13.74 -1.68
C SER A 128 -2.15 15.16 -2.22
N LYS A 129 -3.15 15.99 -1.95
CA LYS A 129 -3.12 17.42 -2.28
C LYS A 129 -2.10 18.19 -1.44
N ASN A 130 -2.01 17.86 -0.14
CA ASN A 130 -1.26 18.64 0.83
C ASN A 130 -0.12 17.81 1.41
N ILE A 131 0.99 18.50 1.71
CA ILE A 131 2.00 18.02 2.65
C ILE A 131 1.47 18.31 4.06
N GLN A 132 1.46 17.30 4.93
CA GLN A 132 0.97 17.40 6.30
C GLN A 132 2.08 17.96 7.21
N PHE A 133 2.14 19.28 7.31
CA PHE A 133 3.16 19.98 8.09
C PHE A 133 2.72 20.22 9.55
N LYS A 134 2.38 19.14 10.27
CA LYS A 134 2.00 19.20 11.69
C LYS A 134 3.07 18.54 12.55
N LYS A 135 3.24 19.01 13.79
CA LYS A 135 4.18 18.45 14.77
C LYS A 135 4.06 16.93 14.88
N GLY A 136 2.84 16.40 14.96
CA GLY A 136 2.58 14.97 15.07
C GLY A 136 2.93 14.18 13.80
N ASN A 137 2.88 14.78 12.62
CA ASN A 137 3.35 14.12 11.39
C ASN A 137 4.89 14.07 11.37
N LEU A 138 5.54 15.20 11.64
CA LEU A 138 7.00 15.33 11.58
C LEU A 138 7.75 14.62 12.71
N SER A 139 7.08 14.24 13.80
CA SER A 139 7.74 13.56 14.92
C SER A 139 8.33 12.20 14.54
N SER A 140 7.88 11.57 13.45
CA SER A 140 8.45 10.30 13.00
C SER A 140 9.92 10.44 12.62
N TYR A 141 10.34 11.58 12.03
CA TYR A 141 11.74 11.84 11.69
C TYR A 141 12.67 11.89 12.90
N ILE A 142 12.14 12.21 14.09
CA ILE A 142 12.90 12.24 15.34
C ILE A 142 13.03 10.82 15.93
N VAL A 143 11.98 10.03 15.80
CA VAL A 143 11.86 8.70 16.42
C VAL A 143 12.51 7.59 15.56
N THR A 144 12.70 7.84 14.26
CA THR A 144 13.36 6.90 13.35
C THR A 144 14.81 6.68 13.75
N GLU A 145 15.18 5.43 13.93
CA GLU A 145 16.54 5.01 14.30
C GLU A 145 17.24 4.34 13.12
N LYS A 146 18.58 4.22 13.21
CA LYS A 146 19.39 3.54 12.18
C LYS A 146 18.91 2.11 11.91
N SER A 147 18.52 1.38 12.95
CA SER A 147 17.99 0.01 12.85
C SER A 147 16.71 -0.08 12.00
N ASP A 148 15.82 0.92 12.08
CA ASP A 148 14.61 0.98 11.26
C ASP A 148 14.96 1.11 9.77
N ILE A 149 15.93 1.98 9.46
CA ILE A 149 16.39 2.23 8.10
C ILE A 149 17.11 1.02 7.54
N ASP A 150 18.05 0.43 8.29
CA ASP A 150 18.80 -0.75 7.88
C ASP A 150 17.87 -1.95 7.60
N PHE A 151 16.85 -2.15 8.46
CA PHE A 151 15.85 -3.20 8.27
C PHE A 151 15.09 -3.03 6.95
N LEU A 152 14.57 -1.82 6.69
CA LEU A 152 13.83 -1.53 5.46
C LEU A 152 14.72 -1.60 4.22
N LEU A 153 15.97 -1.15 4.30
CA LEU A 153 16.93 -1.26 3.18
C LEU A 153 17.27 -2.72 2.89
N GLY A 154 17.42 -3.56 3.91
CA GLY A 154 17.63 -5.00 3.75
C GLY A 154 16.47 -5.67 2.99
N LEU A 155 15.22 -5.37 3.38
CA LEU A 155 14.04 -5.81 2.65
C LEU A 155 14.01 -5.22 1.24
N PHE A 156 14.25 -3.92 1.10
CA PHE A 156 14.19 -3.24 -0.20
C PHE A 156 15.17 -3.84 -1.19
N GLY A 157 16.42 -4.10 -0.79
CA GLY A 157 17.40 -4.78 -1.63
C GLY A 157 16.94 -6.15 -2.11
N ARG A 158 16.41 -6.97 -1.19
CA ARG A 158 15.92 -8.34 -1.49
C ARG A 158 14.74 -8.35 -2.47
N TYR A 159 13.80 -7.41 -2.33
CA TYR A 159 12.60 -7.33 -3.17
C TYR A 159 12.78 -6.42 -4.40
N SER A 160 13.98 -5.87 -4.61
CA SER A 160 14.31 -5.00 -5.74
C SER A 160 15.09 -5.67 -6.86
N VAL A 161 15.24 -6.99 -6.81
CA VAL A 161 15.94 -7.78 -7.82
C VAL A 161 15.35 -7.54 -9.21
N THR A 162 16.21 -7.15 -10.15
CA THR A 162 15.88 -6.99 -11.56
C THR A 162 15.96 -8.34 -12.28
N GLU A 163 14.91 -8.70 -13.01
CA GLU A 163 14.92 -9.86 -13.91
C GLU A 163 15.77 -9.51 -15.14
N HIS A 164 16.97 -10.06 -15.23
CA HIS A 164 17.85 -9.96 -16.39
C HIS A 164 18.07 -11.33 -16.99
N ASP A 165 18.20 -11.38 -18.32
CA ASP A 165 18.44 -12.59 -19.11
C ASP A 165 19.94 -12.99 -19.04
N GLY A 166 20.41 -13.25 -17.81
CA GLY A 166 21.79 -13.63 -17.50
C GLY A 166 21.94 -15.12 -17.17
N GLY A 167 23.17 -15.61 -17.06
CA GLY A 167 23.41 -16.99 -16.62
C GLY A 167 22.85 -17.26 -15.21
N THR A 168 22.42 -18.51 -14.96
CA THR A 168 21.81 -18.95 -13.68
C THR A 168 22.68 -18.73 -12.44
N SER A 169 24.00 -18.58 -12.61
CA SER A 169 24.97 -18.25 -11.57
C SER A 169 25.03 -16.75 -11.21
N THR A 170 24.33 -15.88 -11.94
CA THR A 170 24.34 -14.42 -11.75
C THR A 170 22.94 -13.82 -11.51
N ILE A 171 21.87 -14.60 -11.65
CA ILE A 171 20.51 -14.14 -11.38
C ILE A 171 20.24 -14.24 -9.87
N PRO A 172 19.93 -13.13 -9.17
CA PRO A 172 19.51 -13.20 -7.78
C PRO A 172 18.22 -14.01 -7.71
N GLN A 173 18.22 -15.09 -6.93
CA GLN A 173 17.07 -15.97 -6.87
C GLN A 173 15.90 -15.24 -6.21
N LEU A 174 14.73 -15.40 -6.84
CA LEU A 174 13.46 -14.96 -6.29
C LEU A 174 13.31 -15.53 -4.86
N PRO A 175 12.95 -14.71 -3.85
CA PRO A 175 12.68 -15.22 -2.52
C PRO A 175 11.64 -16.34 -2.59
N ASN A 176 11.95 -17.47 -1.95
CA ASN A 176 10.98 -18.56 -1.86
C ASN A 176 9.83 -18.18 -0.90
N LYS A 177 8.73 -18.94 -0.96
CA LYS A 177 7.54 -18.69 -0.15
C LYS A 177 7.85 -18.50 1.35
N ALA A 178 8.64 -19.39 1.94
CA ALA A 178 8.96 -19.35 3.37
C ALA A 178 9.71 -18.06 3.76
N VAL A 179 10.63 -17.61 2.90
CA VAL A 179 11.33 -16.32 3.10
C VAL A 179 10.34 -15.15 3.03
N ILE A 180 9.42 -15.14 2.07
CA ILE A 180 8.42 -14.07 1.96
C ILE A 180 7.47 -14.05 3.16
N GLU A 181 7.06 -15.23 3.65
CA GLU A 181 6.20 -15.36 4.85
C GLU A 181 6.90 -14.88 6.12
N GLN A 182 8.18 -15.19 6.28
CA GLN A 182 8.95 -14.69 7.41
C GLN A 182 9.13 -13.17 7.30
N ASP A 183 9.53 -12.67 6.14
CA ASP A 183 9.74 -11.23 5.92
C ASP A 183 8.48 -10.40 6.14
N ILE A 184 7.30 -10.89 5.69
CA ILE A 184 6.04 -10.17 5.91
C ILE A 184 5.65 -10.16 7.39
N THR A 185 6.02 -11.19 8.13
CA THR A 185 5.82 -11.31 9.58
C THR A 185 6.75 -10.34 10.31
N ASP A 186 8.04 -10.36 10.00
CA ASP A 186 9.05 -9.47 10.57
C ASP A 186 8.71 -8.00 10.26
N TYR A 187 8.29 -7.71 9.03
CA TYR A 187 7.82 -6.39 8.62
C TYR A 187 6.59 -5.95 9.44
N SER A 188 5.63 -6.85 9.67
CA SER A 188 4.44 -6.54 10.47
C SER A 188 4.83 -6.19 11.92
N ASN A 189 5.71 -6.98 12.52
CA ASN A 189 6.22 -6.78 13.87
C ASN A 189 7.00 -5.46 13.99
N TRP A 190 7.86 -5.15 13.02
CA TRP A 190 8.56 -3.88 12.94
C TRP A 190 7.59 -2.71 12.83
N LYS A 191 6.61 -2.77 11.92
CA LYS A 191 5.59 -1.73 11.70
C LYS A 191 4.82 -1.44 12.98
N ASP A 192 4.40 -2.46 13.71
CA ASP A 192 3.63 -2.30 14.94
C ASP A 192 4.52 -1.75 16.07
N SER A 193 5.75 -2.24 16.20
CA SER A 193 6.74 -1.70 17.16
C SER A 193 7.05 -0.23 16.90
N PHE A 194 7.27 0.15 15.63
CA PHE A 194 7.53 1.54 15.24
C PHE A 194 6.34 2.46 15.57
N LYS A 195 5.11 2.01 15.32
CA LYS A 195 3.89 2.77 15.67
C LYS A 195 3.76 2.97 17.17
N VAL A 196 4.05 1.94 17.97
CA VAL A 196 4.04 2.04 19.45
C VAL A 196 5.12 3.03 19.90
N LYS A 197 6.35 2.91 19.39
CA LYS A 197 7.47 3.82 19.68
C LYS A 197 7.09 5.28 19.38
N LEU A 198 6.53 5.52 18.20
CA LEU A 198 6.08 6.86 17.77
C LEU A 198 4.98 7.42 18.67
N ARG A 199 3.98 6.60 19.03
CA ARG A 199 2.88 7.03 19.91
C ARG A 199 3.40 7.43 21.29
N LEU A 200 4.20 6.57 21.92
CA LEU A 200 4.78 6.84 23.24
C LEU A 200 5.60 8.13 23.24
N TRP A 201 6.42 8.34 22.21
CA TRP A 201 7.19 9.58 22.09
C TRP A 201 6.28 10.81 21.96
N LYS A 202 5.19 10.73 21.19
CA LYS A 202 4.24 11.85 21.06
C LYS A 202 3.57 12.20 22.36
N ASP A 203 3.13 11.18 23.10
CA ASP A 203 2.46 11.35 24.39
C ASP A 203 3.40 12.01 25.41
N SER A 204 4.66 11.56 25.49
CA SER A 204 5.65 12.13 26.42
C SER A 204 6.08 13.56 26.09
N ASN A 205 5.94 13.99 24.82
CA ASN A 205 6.42 15.30 24.36
C ASN A 205 5.29 16.28 24.01
N ASN A 206 4.01 15.90 24.17
CA ASN A 206 2.83 16.67 23.74
C ASN A 206 2.79 16.95 22.23
N TYR A 207 3.06 15.93 21.40
CA TYR A 207 3.07 15.99 19.92
C TYR A 207 1.85 15.34 19.24
N ASN A 208 0.79 15.04 20.02
CA ASN A 208 -0.49 14.60 19.48
C ASN A 208 -1.14 15.63 18.55
#